data_AF-A0A942MLX9-F1
#
_entry.id   AF-A0A942MLX9-F1
#
_cell.length_a   1.000
_cell.length_b   1.000
_cell.length_c   1.000
_cell.angle_alpha   90.00
_cell.angle_beta   90.00
_cell.angle_gamma   90.00
#
_symmetry.space_group_name_H-M   'P 1'
#
loop_
_entity.id
_entity.type
_entity.pdbx_description
1 polymer ?
#
loop_
_entity_poly.entity_id
_entity_poly.type
_entity_poly.pdbx_seq_one_letter_code
_entity_poly.pdbx_strand_id
1 'polypeptide(L)'
;VENVKRYSILHPRCGTSFLFMVMLVSILVLSFFGWPNPVLRIITRIGMFPVIAGITYEINRIIGRSDSKFCYILSYPGLMIQKYATVKEPDDSQIEVAIASLKAVIPVNKEADLW
;
A
#
# COMPACT_ATOMS: atom_id res chain seq x y z
N VAL A 1 -17.72 -16.37 11.76
CA VAL A 1 -16.43 -16.58 11.06
C VAL A 1 -16.59 -16.71 9.56
N GLU A 2 -17.43 -17.61 9.05
CA GLU A 2 -17.60 -17.87 7.60
C GLU A 2 -17.92 -16.64 6.73
N ASN A 3 -18.72 -15.69 7.25
CA ASN A 3 -19.05 -14.47 6.51
C ASN A 3 -17.80 -13.60 6.26
N VAL A 4 -16.84 -13.57 7.20
CA VAL A 4 -15.62 -12.76 7.08
C VAL A 4 -14.60 -13.42 6.16
N LYS A 5 -14.52 -14.76 6.15
CA LYS A 5 -13.59 -15.52 5.28
C LYS A 5 -13.76 -15.27 3.78
N ARG A 6 -14.93 -14.81 3.34
CA ARG A 6 -15.21 -14.54 1.92
C ARG A 6 -14.54 -13.27 1.41
N TYR A 7 -14.08 -12.39 2.30
CA TYR A 7 -13.45 -11.14 1.94
C TYR A 7 -11.93 -11.30 1.72
N SER A 8 -11.39 -10.54 0.77
CA SER A 8 -9.96 -10.53 0.48
C SER A 8 -9.15 -9.97 1.66
N ILE A 9 -8.07 -10.65 2.01
CA ILE A 9 -7.05 -10.18 2.96
C ILE A 9 -6.05 -9.20 2.33
N LEU A 10 -6.09 -9.05 1.00
CA LEU A 10 -5.18 -8.20 0.23
C LEU A 10 -5.77 -6.80 0.12
N HIS A 11 -4.96 -5.78 0.40
CA HIS A 11 -5.41 -4.39 0.41
C HIS A 11 -4.55 -3.54 -0.54
N PRO A 12 -5.14 -2.83 -1.52
CA PRO A 12 -4.39 -2.10 -2.54
C PRO A 12 -3.48 -0.99 -1.97
N ARG A 13 -3.79 -0.49 -0.75
CA ARG A 13 -2.99 0.52 -0.03
C ARG A 13 -2.07 -0.07 1.05
N CYS A 14 -1.73 -1.36 0.99
CA CYS A 14 -0.80 -1.94 1.96
C CYS A 14 0.59 -1.30 1.86
N GLY A 15 1.31 -1.18 2.99
CA GLY A 15 2.67 -0.60 3.02
C GLY A 15 3.68 -1.33 2.12
N THR A 16 3.48 -2.62 1.86
CA THR A 16 4.31 -3.38 0.91
C THR A 16 4.06 -2.98 -0.55
N SER A 17 2.80 -2.69 -0.91
CA SER A 17 2.43 -2.11 -2.21
C SER A 17 3.03 -0.70 -2.36
N PHE A 18 3.03 0.10 -1.29
CA PHE A 18 3.68 1.42 -1.28
C PHE A 18 5.19 1.32 -1.57
N LEU A 19 5.91 0.44 -0.86
CA LEU A 19 7.35 0.26 -1.07
C LEU A 19 7.68 -0.21 -2.49
N PHE A 20 6.86 -1.10 -3.05
CA PHE A 20 7.00 -1.53 -4.43
C PHE A 20 6.86 -0.35 -5.42
N MET A 21 5.87 0.51 -5.21
CA MET A 21 5.69 1.72 -6.01
C MET A 21 6.87 2.70 -5.86
N VAL A 22 7.38 2.89 -4.63
CA VAL A 22 8.54 3.75 -4.39
C VAL A 22 9.74 3.23 -5.19
N MET A 23 9.98 1.92 -5.18
CA MET A 23 11.07 1.31 -5.93
C MET A 23 10.93 1.54 -7.44
N LEU A 24 9.74 1.31 -8.00
CA LEU A 24 9.49 1.50 -9.42
C LEU A 24 9.67 2.96 -9.84
N VAL A 25 9.09 3.90 -9.07
CA VAL A 25 9.26 5.34 -9.29
C VAL A 25 10.72 5.75 -9.13
N SER A 26 11.45 5.20 -8.16
CA SER A 26 12.87 5.47 -7.96
C SER A 26 13.70 5.07 -9.18
N ILE A 27 13.45 3.89 -9.75
CA ILE A 27 14.17 3.44 -10.95
C ILE A 27 13.89 4.39 -12.11
N LEU A 28 12.63 4.76 -12.35
CA LEU A 28 12.25 5.67 -13.43
C LEU A 28 12.87 7.05 -13.26
N VAL A 29 12.75 7.65 -12.07
CA VAL A 29 13.24 9.01 -11.78
C VAL A 29 14.76 9.06 -11.82
N LEU A 30 15.45 8.11 -11.18
CA LEU A 30 16.92 8.10 -11.14
C LEU A 30 17.56 7.67 -12.47
N SER A 31 16.84 6.97 -13.34
CA SER A 31 17.31 6.61 -14.70
C SER A 31 17.73 7.84 -15.50
N PHE A 32 17.05 8.98 -15.32
CA PHE A 32 17.37 10.23 -16.03
C PHE A 32 18.69 10.90 -15.58
N PHE A 33 19.23 10.54 -14.41
CA PHE A 33 20.40 11.20 -13.83
C PHE A 33 21.75 10.51 -14.13
N GLY A 34 21.74 9.33 -14.78
CA GLY A 34 22.96 8.63 -15.17
C GLY A 34 23.89 8.26 -14.01
N TRP A 35 25.20 8.19 -14.29
CA TRP A 35 26.23 7.74 -13.33
C TRP A 35 27.33 8.81 -13.11
N PRO A 36 27.03 9.91 -12.40
CA PRO A 36 28.02 10.93 -12.08
C PRO A 36 29.02 10.46 -11.00
N ASN A 37 29.98 11.34 -10.68
CA ASN A 37 30.93 11.19 -9.57
C ASN A 37 30.19 10.77 -8.27
N PRO A 38 30.76 9.86 -7.45
CA PRO A 38 30.14 9.37 -6.22
C PRO A 38 29.55 10.46 -5.30
N VAL A 39 30.19 11.61 -5.16
CA VAL A 39 29.68 12.71 -4.32
C VAL A 39 28.40 13.30 -4.91
N LEU A 40 28.43 13.63 -6.21
CA LEU A 40 27.28 14.19 -6.92
C LEU A 40 26.10 13.20 -6.96
N ARG A 41 26.40 11.89 -7.04
CA ARG A 41 25.39 10.82 -6.98
C ARG A 41 24.65 10.76 -5.64
N ILE A 42 25.34 10.99 -4.53
CA ILE A 42 24.72 11.00 -3.21
C ILE A 42 23.81 12.22 -3.08
N ILE A 43 24.30 13.39 -3.48
CA ILE A 43 23.53 14.64 -3.44
C ILE A 43 22.25 14.52 -4.28
N THR A 44 22.34 14.01 -5.51
CA THR A 44 21.15 13.85 -6.37
C THR A 44 20.15 12.85 -5.78
N ARG A 45 20.60 11.73 -5.21
CA ARG A 45 19.68 10.76 -4.59
C ARG A 45 18.98 11.31 -3.36
N ILE A 46 19.68 12.04 -2.49
CA ILE A 46 19.08 12.67 -1.31
C ILE A 46 18.11 13.78 -1.74
N GLY A 47 18.51 14.62 -2.71
CA GLY A 47 17.67 15.70 -3.22
C GLY A 47 16.42 15.22 -3.98
N MET A 48 16.50 14.07 -4.66
CA MET A 48 15.35 13.49 -5.37
C MET A 48 14.44 12.65 -4.47
N PHE A 49 14.85 12.35 -3.23
CA PHE A 49 14.04 11.56 -2.30
C PHE A 49 12.65 12.16 -2.03
N PRO A 50 12.50 13.48 -1.74
CA PRO A 50 11.18 14.11 -1.59
C PRO A 50 10.33 14.04 -2.86
N VAL A 51 10.96 14.16 -4.03
CA VAL A 51 10.27 14.10 -5.33
C VAL A 51 9.70 12.70 -5.56
N ILE A 52 10.51 11.67 -5.33
CA ILE A 52 10.08 10.26 -5.43
C ILE A 52 8.93 10.01 -4.44
N ALA A 53 9.08 10.42 -3.19
CA ALA A 53 8.05 10.24 -2.16
C ALA A 53 6.73 10.95 -2.54
N GLY A 54 6.80 12.17 -3.06
CA GLY A 54 5.63 12.93 -3.50
C GLY A 54 4.91 12.27 -4.68
N ILE A 55 5.65 11.85 -5.71
CA ILE A 55 5.07 11.14 -6.86
C ILE A 55 4.43 9.82 -6.42
N THR A 56 5.13 9.03 -5.60
CA THR A 56 4.59 7.77 -5.11
C THR A 56 3.37 7.95 -4.21
N TYR A 57 3.33 9.01 -3.40
CA TYR A 57 2.16 9.34 -2.58
C TYR A 57 0.94 9.63 -3.46
N GLU A 58 1.07 10.49 -4.46
CA GLU A 58 -0.06 10.83 -5.35
C GLU A 58 -0.54 9.62 -6.16
N ILE A 59 0.38 8.79 -6.67
CA ILE A 59 0.01 7.54 -7.37
C ILE A 59 -0.80 6.63 -6.43
N ASN A 60 -0.33 6.38 -5.20
CA ASN A 60 -1.04 5.53 -4.25
C ASN A 60 -2.37 6.14 -3.79
N ARG A 61 -2.44 7.47 -3.67
CA ARG A 61 -3.68 8.19 -3.37
C ARG A 61 -4.71 8.00 -4.47
N ILE A 62 -4.31 8.09 -5.74
CA ILE A 62 -5.18 7.89 -6.90
C ILE A 62 -5.66 6.44 -6.98
N ILE A 63 -4.75 5.47 -6.81
CA ILE A 63 -5.09 4.04 -6.76
C ILE A 63 -6.11 3.77 -5.64
N GLY A 64 -5.91 4.39 -4.48
CA GLY A 64 -6.81 4.25 -3.34
C GLY A 64 -8.20 4.87 -3.53
N ARG A 65 -8.35 5.78 -4.49
CA ARG A 65 -9.60 6.50 -4.78
C ARG A 65 -10.31 5.98 -6.04
N SER A 66 -9.63 5.18 -6.86
CA SER A 66 -10.10 4.76 -8.18
C SER A 66 -10.14 3.24 -8.32
N ASP A 67 -11.34 2.67 -8.47
CA ASP A 67 -11.54 1.25 -8.81
C ASP A 67 -11.37 0.94 -10.32
N SER A 68 -10.64 1.80 -11.03
CA SER A 68 -10.44 1.64 -12.46
C SER A 68 -9.53 0.44 -12.77
N LYS A 69 -9.83 -0.31 -13.85
CA LYS A 69 -9.04 -1.48 -14.28
C LYS A 69 -7.54 -1.18 -14.41
N PHE A 70 -7.18 0.03 -14.83
CA PHE A 70 -5.80 0.49 -14.92
C PHE A 70 -5.10 0.57 -13.54
N CYS A 71 -5.79 1.11 -12.53
CA CYS A 71 -5.27 1.18 -11.16
C CYS A 71 -5.08 -0.23 -10.57
N TYR A 72 -5.99 -1.15 -10.88
CA TYR A 72 -5.87 -2.55 -10.46
C TYR A 72 -4.65 -3.24 -11.08
N ILE A 73 -4.41 -3.07 -12.38
CA ILE A 73 -3.24 -3.65 -13.07
C ILE A 73 -1.94 -3.12 -12.46
N LEU A 74 -1.87 -1.82 -12.18
CA LEU A 74 -0.69 -1.20 -11.60
C LEU A 74 -0.42 -1.70 -10.17
N SER A 75 -1.48 -1.96 -9.39
CA SER A 75 -1.41 -2.44 -8.00
C SER A 75 -1.20 -3.95 -7.89
N TYR A 76 -1.59 -4.70 -8.91
CA TYR A 76 -1.51 -6.16 -8.97
C TYR A 76 -0.14 -6.75 -8.58
N PRO A 77 1.01 -6.25 -9.09
CA PRO A 77 2.31 -6.77 -8.66
C PRO A 77 2.57 -6.59 -7.16
N GLY A 78 2.15 -5.46 -6.58
CA GLY A 78 2.23 -5.23 -5.14
C GLY A 78 1.33 -6.17 -4.33
N LEU A 79 0.12 -6.44 -4.82
CA LEU A 79 -0.82 -7.39 -4.21
C LEU A 79 -0.31 -8.83 -4.25
N MET A 80 0.36 -9.23 -5.34
CA MET A 80 1.00 -10.54 -5.42
C MET A 80 2.09 -10.67 -4.38
N ILE A 81 2.99 -9.68 -4.27
CA ILE A 81 4.04 -9.70 -3.24
C ILE A 81 3.44 -9.80 -1.85
N GLN A 82 2.38 -9.04 -1.56
CA GLN A 82 1.68 -9.12 -0.28
C GLN A 82 1.14 -10.54 -0.01
N LYS A 83 0.55 -11.19 -1.01
CA LYS A 83 0.03 -12.56 -0.92
C LYS A 83 1.11 -13.60 -0.66
N TYR A 84 2.28 -13.45 -1.28
CA TYR A 84 3.35 -14.44 -1.17
C TYR A 84 4.30 -14.19 0.01
N ALA A 85 4.60 -12.94 0.33
CA ALA A 85 5.66 -12.58 1.25
C ALA A 85 5.18 -12.13 2.63
N THR A 86 3.94 -11.64 2.78
CA THR A 86 3.55 -10.88 3.99
C THR A 86 2.29 -11.38 4.67
N VAL A 87 1.29 -11.85 3.93
CA VAL A 87 -0.02 -12.21 4.49
C VAL A 87 -0.26 -13.71 4.42
N LYS A 88 -0.77 -14.29 5.50
CA LYS A 88 -1.27 -15.66 5.58
C LYS A 88 -2.76 -15.64 5.87
N GLU A 89 -3.48 -16.69 5.48
CA GLU A 89 -4.89 -16.83 5.83
C GLU A 89 -5.04 -16.95 7.36
N PRO A 90 -5.90 -16.14 7.99
CA PRO A 90 -6.12 -16.18 9.43
C PRO A 90 -6.93 -17.41 9.84
N ASP A 91 -6.62 -17.94 11.03
CA ASP A 91 -7.38 -19.02 11.64
C ASP A 91 -8.74 -18.54 12.19
N ASP A 92 -9.67 -19.47 12.42
CA ASP A 92 -11.03 -19.18 12.90
C ASP A 92 -11.02 -18.44 14.23
N SER A 93 -10.13 -18.85 15.13
CA SER A 93 -9.92 -18.21 16.43
C SER A 93 -9.48 -16.74 16.29
N GLN A 94 -8.60 -16.43 15.34
CA GLN A 94 -8.13 -15.07 15.07
C GLN A 94 -9.26 -14.19 14.51
N ILE A 95 -10.11 -14.76 13.65
CA ILE A 95 -11.27 -14.07 13.10
C ILE A 95 -12.30 -13.76 14.20
N GLU A 96 -12.54 -14.68 15.13
CA GLU A 96 -13.47 -14.44 16.24
C GLU A 96 -13.02 -13.31 17.16
N VAL A 97 -11.75 -13.31 17.55
CA VAL A 97 -11.17 -12.23 18.36
C VAL A 97 -11.24 -10.89 17.61
N ALA A 98 -10.97 -10.87 16.31
CA ALA A 98 -11.10 -9.67 15.49
C ALA A 98 -12.54 -9.15 15.44
N ILE A 99 -13.54 -10.04 15.27
CA ILE A 99 -14.96 -9.66 15.29
C ILE A 99 -15.37 -9.10 16.65
N ALA A 100 -14.96 -9.75 17.75
CA ALA A 100 -15.25 -9.30 19.10
C ALA A 100 -14.65 -7.91 19.37
N SER A 101 -13.40 -7.71 18.97
CA SER A 101 -12.69 -6.42 19.12
C SER A 101 -13.35 -5.31 18.31
N LEU A 102 -13.75 -5.59 17.06
CA LEU A 102 -14.42 -4.62 16.20
C LEU A 102 -15.80 -4.22 16.76
N LYS A 103 -16.59 -5.18 17.24
CA LYS A 103 -17.90 -4.90 17.85
C LYS A 103 -17.81 -4.01 19.08
N ALA A 104 -16.72 -4.09 19.84
CA ALA A 104 -16.53 -3.27 21.04
C ALA A 104 -16.29 -1.79 20.72
N VAL A 105 -15.78 -1.46 19.51
CA VAL A 105 -15.45 -0.10 19.11
C VAL A 105 -16.47 0.53 18.16
N ILE A 106 -17.41 -0.25 17.60
CA ILE A 106 -18.47 0.30 16.76
C ILE A 106 -19.44 1.11 17.65
N PRO A 107 -19.59 2.42 17.41
CA PRO A 107 -20.52 3.24 18.17
C PRO A 107 -21.97 2.87 17.87
N VAL A 108 -22.82 2.98 18.88
CA VAL A 108 -24.27 2.71 18.77
C VAL A 108 -24.94 3.72 17.82
N ASN A 109 -24.45 4.96 17.82
CA ASN A 109 -24.87 5.99 16.87
C ASN A 109 -23.93 6.00 15.65
N LYS A 110 -24.48 5.67 14.48
CA LYS A 110 -23.73 5.61 13.21
C LYS A 110 -23.18 6.98 12.77
N GLU A 111 -23.74 8.08 13.26
CA GLU A 111 -23.27 9.44 12.94
C GLU A 111 -22.04 9.86 13.77
N ALA A 112 -21.70 9.12 14.83
CA ALA A 112 -20.53 9.40 15.67
C ALA A 112 -19.20 8.96 15.02
N ASP A 113 -19.25 8.23 13.90
CA ASP A 113 -18.08 7.73 13.15
C ASP A 113 -17.74 8.59 11.92
N LEU A 114 -18.30 9.79 11.81
CA LEU A 114 -17.96 10.77 10.77
C LEU A 114 -16.72 11.57 11.20
N TRP A 115 -15.53 10.96 11.08
CA TRP A 115 -14.22 11.61 11.29
C TRP A 115 -13.59 12.05 9.97
#